data_AF-A0A833PD33-F1
#
_entry.id   AF-A0A833PD33-F1
#
_cell.length_a   1.000
_cell.length_b   1.000
_cell.length_c   1.000
_cell.angle_alpha   90.00
_cell.angle_beta   90.00
_cell.angle_gamma   90.00
#
_symmetry.space_group_name_H-M   'P 1'
#
loop_
_entity.id
_entity.type
_entity.pdbx_description
1 polymer ?
#
loop_
_entity_poly.entity_id
_entity_poly.type
_entity_poly.pdbx_seq_one_letter_code
_entity_poly.pdbx_strand_id
1 'polypeptide(L)'
;MAHMVQLCHNIRILIIPQNEATTYSLHNINDLLSLAFAENIELIALPVTSLEKCFFQLENRIAGEFIQKFVNYKIRLAFVGNIEKYTRNSKALTDFIYESNHGKSCWFMENHAELERKLKQELKNSLSR
;
A
#
# COMPACT_ATOMS: atom_id res chain seq x y z
N MET A 1 -8.90 15.51 7.15
CA MET A 1 -7.66 14.76 6.84
C MET A 1 -7.01 15.39 5.62
N ALA A 2 -5.79 15.90 5.72
CA ALA A 2 -5.05 16.33 4.53
C ALA A 2 -4.61 15.06 3.79
N HIS A 3 -5.15 14.83 2.60
CA HIS A 3 -4.74 13.80 1.67
C HIS A 3 -4.51 14.49 0.34
N MET A 4 -3.66 13.93 -0.51
CA MET A 4 -3.36 14.50 -1.81
C MET A 4 -3.61 13.46 -2.88
N VAL A 5 -4.29 13.86 -3.96
CA VAL A 5 -4.45 13.00 -5.13
C VAL A 5 -3.47 13.43 -6.19
N GLN A 6 -2.68 12.47 -6.66
CA GLN A 6 -1.70 12.64 -7.73
C GLN A 6 -2.09 11.76 -8.91
N LEU A 7 -2.01 12.29 -10.13
CA LEU A 7 -2.16 11.50 -11.35
C LEU A 7 -0.77 11.11 -11.86
N CYS A 8 -0.48 9.81 -11.92
CA CYS A 8 0.78 9.30 -12.43
C CYS A 8 0.51 8.29 -13.53
N HIS A 9 0.89 8.59 -14.78
CA HIS A 9 0.71 7.69 -15.92
C HIS A 9 -0.74 7.17 -16.09
N ASN A 10 -1.71 8.07 -15.96
CA ASN A 10 -3.16 7.78 -16.02
C ASN A 10 -3.69 6.93 -14.85
N ILE A 11 -2.91 6.72 -13.80
CA ILE A 11 -3.32 6.06 -12.56
C ILE A 11 -3.54 7.15 -11.50
N ARG A 12 -4.73 7.17 -10.91
CA ARG A 12 -5.04 8.09 -9.80
C ARG A 12 -4.54 7.50 -8.48
N ILE A 13 -3.64 8.23 -7.84
CA ILE A 13 -2.96 7.83 -6.61
C ILE A 13 -3.45 8.70 -5.46
N LEU A 14 -3.97 8.08 -4.40
CA LEU A 14 -4.23 8.74 -3.13
C LEU A 14 -3.00 8.65 -2.24
N ILE A 15 -2.37 9.78 -1.96
CA ILE A 15 -1.20 9.88 -1.08
C ILE A 15 -1.67 10.30 0.30
N ILE A 16 -1.48 9.39 1.25
CA ILE A 16 -1.72 9.66 2.66
C ILE A 16 -0.42 10.20 3.26
N PRO A 17 -0.40 11.44 3.77
CA PRO A 17 0.80 11.97 4.41
C PRO A 17 1.07 11.21 5.70
N GLN A 18 2.35 11.05 6.03
CA GLN A 18 2.75 10.53 7.33
C GLN A 18 2.24 11.47 8.43
N ASN A 19 1.36 10.94 9.29
CA ASN A 19 0.79 11.65 10.43
C ASN A 19 0.73 10.72 11.63
N GLU A 20 1.22 11.16 12.79
CA GLU A 20 1.20 10.40 14.04
C GLU A 20 -0.22 10.23 14.62
N ALA A 21 -1.18 11.06 14.20
CA ALA A 21 -2.55 11.04 14.70
C ALA A 21 -3.47 10.02 14.02
N THR A 22 -2.99 9.28 13.00
CA THR A 22 -3.84 8.34 12.26
C THR A 22 -3.19 6.97 12.12
N THR A 23 -3.90 5.97 12.64
CA THR A 23 -3.55 4.55 12.54
C THR A 23 -4.65 3.81 11.81
N TYR A 24 -4.30 3.09 10.75
CA TYR A 24 -5.20 2.26 9.96
C TYR A 24 -5.19 0.81 10.47
N SER A 25 -6.40 0.28 10.68
CA SER A 25 -6.70 -1.08 11.12
C SER A 25 -7.86 -1.63 10.29
N LEU A 26 -8.16 -2.93 10.41
CA LEU A 26 -9.33 -3.53 9.74
C LEU A 26 -10.66 -2.82 10.04
N HIS A 27 -10.75 -2.14 11.19
CA HIS A 27 -11.96 -1.45 11.63
C HIS A 27 -12.22 -0.13 10.89
N ASN A 28 -11.17 0.60 10.49
CA ASN A 28 -11.31 1.96 9.93
C ASN A 28 -10.83 2.09 8.46
N ILE A 29 -10.30 1.02 7.86
CA ILE A 29 -9.90 1.02 6.44
C ILE A 29 -11.07 1.21 5.47
N ASN A 30 -12.31 1.04 5.94
CA ASN A 30 -13.50 1.34 5.13
C ASN A 30 -13.57 2.81 4.73
N ASP A 31 -13.16 3.73 5.61
CA ASP A 31 -13.19 5.16 5.32
C ASP A 31 -12.24 5.48 4.17
N LEU A 32 -11.10 4.78 4.12
CA LEU A 32 -10.12 4.90 3.06
C LEU A 32 -10.64 4.34 1.73
N LEU A 33 -11.39 3.22 1.76
CA LEU A 33 -12.08 2.69 0.58
C LEU A 33 -13.15 3.66 0.08
N SER A 34 -13.98 4.20 0.96
CA SER A 34 -15.01 5.18 0.60
C SER A 34 -14.41 6.42 -0.07
N LEU A 35 -13.30 6.93 0.47
CA LEU A 35 -12.56 8.04 -0.13
C LEU A 35 -12.00 7.67 -1.50
N ALA A 36 -11.38 6.49 -1.61
CA ALA A 36 -10.84 5.99 -2.88
C ALA A 36 -11.91 5.89 -3.96
N PHE A 37 -13.11 5.40 -3.62
CA PHE A 37 -14.24 5.35 -4.55
C PHE A 37 -14.73 6.74 -4.95
N ALA A 38 -14.93 7.65 -4.00
CA ALA A 38 -15.39 9.00 -4.26
C ALA A 38 -14.45 9.75 -5.24
N GLU A 39 -13.15 9.47 -5.15
CA GLU A 39 -12.14 10.13 -5.96
C GLU A 39 -11.61 9.30 -7.14
N ASN A 40 -12.26 8.17 -7.47
CA ASN A 40 -11.85 7.27 -8.56
C ASN A 40 -10.37 6.85 -8.46
N ILE A 41 -9.91 6.54 -7.26
CA ILE A 41 -8.53 6.17 -6.96
C ILE A 41 -8.29 4.70 -7.31
N GLU A 42 -7.15 4.45 -7.95
CA GLU A 42 -6.73 3.10 -8.35
C GLU A 42 -5.58 2.57 -7.49
N LEU A 43 -4.83 3.46 -6.84
CA LEU A 43 -3.71 3.11 -5.97
C LEU A 43 -3.67 4.02 -4.74
N ILE A 44 -3.44 3.46 -3.58
CA ILE A 44 -3.26 4.23 -2.34
C ILE A 44 -1.84 4.07 -1.82
N ALA A 45 -1.13 5.18 -1.65
CA ALA A 45 0.17 5.24 -1.00
C ALA A 45 -0.03 5.52 0.51
N LEU A 46 0.22 4.51 1.33
CA LEU A 46 0.04 4.53 2.78
C LEU A 46 1.40 4.50 3.50
N PRO A 47 1.67 5.41 4.44
CA PRO A 47 2.85 5.33 5.30
C PRO A 47 2.82 4.05 6.13
N VAL A 48 3.93 3.29 6.15
CA VAL A 48 4.07 2.09 7.00
C VAL A 48 3.93 2.41 8.49
N THR A 49 4.19 3.66 8.88
CA THR A 49 4.06 4.16 10.25
C THR A 49 2.61 4.40 10.65
N SER A 50 1.70 4.54 9.69
CA SER A 50 0.26 4.67 9.94
C SER A 50 -0.44 3.31 10.02
N LEU A 51 0.27 2.19 9.96
CA LEU A 51 -0.30 0.85 10.15
C LEU A 51 -0.25 0.44 11.61
N GLU A 52 -1.30 -0.23 12.08
CA GLU A 52 -1.28 -0.83 13.41
C GLU A 52 -0.21 -1.93 13.52
N LYS A 53 0.36 -2.13 14.72
CA LYS A 53 1.41 -3.13 14.94
C LYS A 53 0.97 -4.55 14.55
N CYS A 54 -0.31 -4.85 14.76
CA CYS A 54 -0.89 -6.15 14.44
C CYS A 54 -0.80 -6.47 12.94
N PHE A 55 -0.73 -5.47 12.06
CA PHE A 55 -0.50 -5.69 10.63
C PHE A 55 0.80 -6.45 10.35
N PHE A 56 1.85 -6.21 11.15
CA PHE A 56 3.15 -6.85 10.93
C PHE A 56 3.27 -8.24 11.56
N GLN A 57 2.23 -8.71 12.27
CA GLN A 57 2.19 -10.01 12.94
C GLN A 57 1.40 -11.03 12.10
N LEU A 58 2.00 -11.62 11.08
CA LEU A 58 1.29 -12.45 10.09
C LEU A 58 0.48 -13.63 10.65
N GLU A 59 0.82 -14.13 11.84
CA GLU A 59 0.09 -15.20 12.53
C GLU A 59 -1.37 -14.85 12.84
N ASN A 60 -1.70 -13.56 12.99
CA ASN A 60 -3.05 -13.09 13.26
C ASN A 60 -3.90 -12.90 11.99
N ARG A 61 -3.32 -13.11 10.79
CA ARG A 61 -3.96 -12.97 9.47
C ARG A 61 -4.45 -11.56 9.09
N ILE A 62 -4.20 -10.55 9.92
CA ILE A 62 -4.66 -9.17 9.70
C ILE A 62 -4.08 -8.57 8.42
N ALA A 63 -2.79 -8.77 8.13
CA ALA A 63 -2.18 -8.26 6.89
C ALA A 63 -2.90 -8.78 5.64
N GLY A 64 -3.18 -10.07 5.61
CA GLY A 64 -3.87 -10.73 4.51
C GLY A 64 -5.29 -10.19 4.35
N GLU A 65 -6.06 -10.13 5.44
CA GLU A 65 -7.42 -9.57 5.41
C GLU A 65 -7.46 -8.10 4.99
N PHE A 66 -6.49 -7.31 5.47
CA PHE A 66 -6.36 -5.89 5.13
C PHE A 66 -6.18 -5.75 3.63
N ILE A 67 -5.17 -6.40 3.07
CA ILE A 67 -4.84 -6.31 1.64
C ILE A 67 -5.94 -6.91 0.77
N GLN A 68 -6.49 -8.07 1.16
CA GLN A 68 -7.56 -8.76 0.44
C GLN A 68 -8.78 -7.85 0.24
N LYS A 69 -9.08 -6.99 1.22
CA LYS A 69 -10.17 -6.02 1.11
C LYS A 69 -9.95 -5.10 -0.08
N PHE A 70 -8.78 -4.47 -0.21
CA PHE A 70 -8.47 -3.59 -1.34
C PHE A 70 -8.44 -4.34 -2.68
N VAL A 71 -7.93 -5.58 -2.68
CA VAL A 71 -7.98 -6.45 -3.87
C VAL A 71 -9.41 -6.70 -4.34
N ASN A 72 -10.34 -6.99 -3.43
CA ASN A 72 -11.75 -7.21 -3.76
C ASN A 72 -12.38 -5.96 -4.42
N TYR A 73 -11.93 -4.77 -4.00
CA TYR A 73 -12.37 -3.49 -4.57
C TYR A 73 -11.53 -3.02 -5.76
N LYS A 74 -10.59 -3.85 -6.26
CA LYS A 74 -9.66 -3.54 -7.36
C LYS A 74 -8.80 -2.29 -7.13
N ILE A 75 -8.52 -1.97 -5.86
CA ILE A 75 -7.64 -0.88 -5.47
C ILE A 75 -6.28 -1.48 -5.10
N ARG A 76 -5.21 -0.90 -5.64
CA ARG A 76 -3.83 -1.29 -5.31
C ARG A 76 -3.33 -0.55 -4.09
N LEU A 77 -2.39 -1.16 -3.37
CA LEU A 77 -1.74 -0.57 -2.20
C LEU A 77 -0.25 -0.37 -2.44
N ALA A 78 0.29 0.74 -1.95
CA ALA A 78 1.72 0.95 -1.81
C ALA A 78 2.00 1.40 -0.37
N PHE A 79 2.62 0.53 0.40
CA PHE A 79 3.10 0.85 1.73
C PHE A 79 4.47 1.53 1.61
N VAL A 80 4.55 2.79 2.03
CA VAL A 80 5.73 3.65 1.86
C VAL A 80 6.42 3.88 3.20
N GLY A 81 7.71 3.57 3.26
CA GLY A 81 8.59 3.85 4.39
C GLY A 81 9.39 2.64 4.86
N ASN A 82 10.29 2.88 5.83
CA ASN A 82 11.21 1.86 6.30
C ASN A 82 10.49 0.75 7.10
N ILE A 83 10.59 -0.49 6.59
CA ILE A 83 10.03 -1.72 7.15
C ILE A 83 11.07 -2.62 7.86
N GLU A 84 12.36 -2.29 7.80
CA GLU A 84 13.45 -3.12 8.32
C GLU A 84 13.26 -3.46 9.80
N LYS A 85 12.72 -2.50 10.58
CA LYS A 85 12.45 -2.69 12.01
C LYS A 85 11.43 -3.80 12.29
N TYR A 86 10.54 -4.09 11.33
CA TYR A 86 9.54 -5.15 11.43
C TYR A 86 10.05 -6.48 10.86
N THR A 87 10.87 -6.45 9.81
CA THR A 87 11.37 -7.66 9.13
C THR A 87 12.58 -8.29 9.81
N ARG A 88 13.40 -7.51 10.55
CA ARG A 88 14.68 -7.97 11.16
C ARG A 88 14.57 -9.29 11.91
N ASN A 89 13.46 -9.53 12.60
CA ASN A 89 13.24 -10.73 13.42
C ASN A 89 12.12 -11.63 12.88
N SER A 90 11.66 -11.44 11.64
CA SER A 90 10.53 -12.18 11.08
C SER A 90 10.79 -12.61 9.64
N LYS A 91 11.20 -13.87 9.47
CA LYS A 91 11.34 -14.47 8.14
C LYS A 91 10.01 -14.50 7.40
N ALA A 92 8.93 -14.88 8.09
CA ALA A 92 7.60 -14.92 7.50
C ALA A 92 7.17 -13.56 6.94
N LEU A 93 7.41 -12.46 7.68
CA LEU A 93 7.12 -11.11 7.18
C LEU A 93 8.01 -10.74 6.00
N THR A 94 9.29 -11.11 6.04
CA THR A 94 10.23 -10.87 4.94
C THR A 94 9.78 -11.58 3.67
N ASP A 95 9.40 -12.86 3.75
CA ASP A 95 8.91 -13.65 2.62
C ASP A 95 7.60 -13.06 2.07
N PHE A 96 6.66 -12.72 2.94
CA PHE A 96 5.39 -12.08 2.56
C PHE A 96 5.59 -10.77 1.80
N ILE A 97 6.51 -9.91 2.27
CA ILE A 97 6.82 -8.64 1.62
C ILE A 97 7.48 -8.88 0.26
N TYR A 98 8.39 -9.85 0.17
CA TYR A 98 9.00 -10.25 -1.09
C TYR A 98 7.94 -10.70 -2.11
N GLU A 99 7.06 -11.63 -1.74
CA GLU A 99 5.96 -12.10 -2.58
C GLU A 99 5.02 -10.96 -3.00
N SER A 100 4.67 -10.08 -2.05
CA SER A 100 3.84 -8.90 -2.31
C SER A 100 4.47 -7.99 -3.38
N ASN A 101 5.77 -7.69 -3.25
CA ASN A 101 6.51 -6.84 -4.19
C ASN A 101 6.63 -7.41 -5.62
N HIS A 102 6.51 -8.73 -5.76
CA HIS A 102 6.42 -9.40 -7.06
C HIS A 102 5.00 -9.43 -7.64
N GLY A 103 3.98 -9.22 -6.81
CA GLY A 103 2.59 -9.11 -7.23
C GLY A 103 2.23 -7.74 -7.85
N LYS A 104 0.94 -7.60 -8.17
CA LYS A 104 0.34 -6.36 -8.72
C LYS A 104 -0.57 -5.61 -7.75
N SER A 105 -0.96 -6.28 -6.67
CA SER A 105 -2.00 -5.80 -5.75
C SER A 105 -1.48 -4.90 -4.65
N CYS A 106 -0.28 -5.19 -4.13
CA CYS A 106 0.31 -4.42 -3.05
C CYS A 106 1.83 -4.39 -3.17
N TRP A 107 2.45 -3.29 -2.76
CA TRP A 107 3.89 -3.11 -2.76
C TRP A 107 4.36 -2.47 -1.46
N PHE A 108 5.58 -2.77 -1.05
CA PHE A 108 6.32 -2.17 0.05
C PHE A 108 7.55 -1.49 -0.53
N MET A 109 7.64 -0.17 -0.36
CA MET A 109 8.64 0.71 -0.98
C MET A 109 9.25 1.61 0.09
N GLU A 110 10.51 1.99 -0.07
CA GLU A 110 11.17 2.87 0.92
C GLU A 110 10.64 4.30 0.87
N ASN A 111 10.26 4.76 -0.33
CA ASN A 111 9.83 6.14 -0.57
C ASN A 111 8.92 6.26 -1.81
N HIS A 112 8.33 7.45 -1.99
CA HIS A 112 7.43 7.74 -3.11
C HIS A 112 8.12 7.69 -4.49
N ALA A 113 9.42 8.00 -4.57
CA ALA A 113 10.14 7.95 -5.85
C ALA A 113 10.28 6.51 -6.37
N GLU A 114 10.42 5.52 -5.48
CA GLU A 114 10.40 4.11 -5.86
C GLU A 114 9.05 3.68 -6.43
N LEU A 115 7.95 4.13 -5.83
CA LEU A 115 6.60 3.88 -6.31
C LEU A 115 6.42 4.42 -7.75
N GLU A 116 6.81 5.68 -7.99
CA GLU A 116 6.74 6.28 -9.32
C GLU A 116 7.59 5.51 -10.35
N ARG A 117 8.79 5.08 -9.96
CA ARG A 117 9.68 4.27 -10.81
C ARG A 117 9.02 2.93 -11.16
N LYS A 118 8.40 2.25 -10.20
CA LYS A 118 7.70 0.97 -10.39
C LYS A 118 6.54 1.13 -11.38
N LEU A 119 5.71 2.17 -11.21
CA LEU A 119 4.61 2.46 -12.13
C LEU A 119 5.09 2.75 -13.56
N LYS A 120 6.18 3.49 -13.70
CA LYS A 120 6.80 3.75 -15.00
C LYS A 120 7.32 2.48 -15.67
N GLN A 121 7.85 1.52 -14.90
CA GLN A 121 8.28 0.22 -15.42
C GLN A 121 7.09 -0.63 -15.88
N GLU A 122 5.99 -0.66 -15.12
CA GLU A 122 4.77 -1.38 -15.52
C GLU A 122 4.22 -0.86 -16.85
N LEU A 123 4.16 0.47 -17.02
CA LEU A 123 3.71 1.08 -18.27
C LEU A 123 4.61 0.68 -19.46
N LYS A 124 5.94 0.74 -19.30
CA LYS A 124 6.88 0.33 -20.35
C LYS A 124 6.68 -1.13 -20.74
N ASN A 125 6.48 -2.01 -19.76
CA ASN A 125 6.25 -3.43 -20.00
C ASN A 125 4.90 -3.69 -20.71
N SER A 126 3.89 -2.84 -20.48
CA SER A 126 2.59 -2.92 -21.16
C SER A 126 2.63 -2.40 -22.59
N LEU A 127 3.50 -1.43 -22.90
CA LEU A 127 3.65 -0.86 -24.25
C LEU A 127 4.59 -1.67 -25.15
N SER A 128 5.38 -2.56 -24.56
CA SER A 128 6.34 -3.43 -25.28
C SER A 128 5.72 -4.80 -25.64
N ARG A 129 4.42 -4.98 -25.44
CA ARG A 129 3.63 -6.18 -25.78
C ARG A 129 2.57 -5.80 -26.80
#